data_AF-A0A0S4IPS5-F1
#
_entry.id   AF-A0A0S4IPS5-F1
#
_cell.length_a   1.000
_cell.length_b   1.000
_cell.length_c   1.000
_cell.angle_alpha   90.00
_cell.angle_beta   90.00
_cell.angle_gamma   90.00
#
_symmetry.space_group_name_H-M   'P 1'
#
loop_
_entity.id
_entity.type
_entity.pdbx_description
1 polymer ?
#
loop_
_entity_poly.entity_id
_entity_poly.type
_entity_poly.pdbx_seq_one_letter_code
_entity_poly.pdbx_strand_id
1 'polypeptide(L)'
;MSTSLTPEESAIFTAEERKKLHQRCIDVRIENERYLRSHPELNIVLGEAVRLLLIHRPNEPVAFLEDFLATKDLKELAEKLLHAKAVKTSS
;
A
#
# COMPACT_ATOMS: atom_id res chain seq x y z
N MET A 1 -7.47 -1.84 -10.16
CA MET A 1 -8.76 -2.12 -9.51
C MET A 1 -9.82 -1.24 -10.17
N SER A 2 -10.48 -1.76 -11.21
CA SER A 2 -11.66 -1.11 -11.80
C SER A 2 -12.84 -1.41 -10.88
N THR A 3 -13.17 -0.51 -9.95
CA THR A 3 -14.37 -0.65 -9.11
C THR A 3 -15.60 -0.32 -9.94
N SER A 4 -15.96 -1.24 -10.84
CA SER A 4 -17.32 -1.34 -11.34
C SER A 4 -18.18 -1.78 -10.16
N LEU A 5 -19.09 -0.92 -9.70
CA LEU A 5 -20.15 -1.33 -8.78
C LEU A 5 -20.86 -2.54 -9.39
N THR A 6 -21.10 -3.56 -8.58
CA THR A 6 -21.89 -4.71 -8.98
C THR A 6 -23.34 -4.26 -9.23
N PRO A 7 -24.12 -4.98 -10.05
CA PRO A 7 -25.51 -4.64 -10.32
C PRO A 7 -26.36 -4.50 -9.05
N GLU A 8 -26.06 -5.29 -8.01
CA GLU A 8 -26.78 -5.27 -6.73
C GLU A 8 -26.49 -4.00 -5.92
N GLU A 9 -25.24 -3.55 -5.88
CA GLU A 9 -24.86 -2.29 -5.22
C GLU A 9 -25.48 -1.07 -5.92
N SER A 10 -25.69 -1.16 -7.24
CA SER A 10 -26.35 -0.11 -8.01
C SER A 10 -27.83 0.06 -7.66
N ALA A 11 -28.48 -1.00 -7.15
CA ALA A 11 -29.88 -0.99 -6.72
C ALA A 11 -30.06 -0.47 -5.28
N ILE A 12 -29.03 -0.54 -4.45
CA ILE A 12 -29.06 -0.13 -3.04
C ILE A 12 -28.87 1.39 -2.88
N PHE A 13 -28.06 2.01 -3.74
CA PHE A 13 -27.76 3.44 -3.67
C PHE A 13 -28.57 4.25 -4.68
N THR A 14 -29.12 5.38 -4.22
CA THR A 14 -29.71 6.41 -5.09
C THR A 14 -28.64 7.07 -5.97
N ALA A 15 -29.07 7.77 -7.02
CA ALA A 15 -28.14 8.45 -7.93
C ALA A 15 -27.23 9.48 -7.23
N GLU A 16 -27.78 10.21 -6.25
CA GLU A 16 -27.02 11.18 -5.44
C GLU A 16 -26.02 10.50 -4.51
N GLU A 17 -26.40 9.37 -3.87
CA GLU A 17 -25.48 8.61 -3.02
C GLU A 17 -24.33 8.00 -3.82
N ARG A 18 -24.58 7.52 -5.04
CA ARG A 18 -23.52 7.03 -5.93
C ARG A 18 -22.56 8.14 -6.33
N LYS A 19 -23.08 9.34 -6.64
CA LYS A 19 -22.26 10.50 -6.96
C LYS A 19 -21.39 10.92 -5.77
N LYS A 20 -21.96 10.93 -4.56
CA LYS A 20 -21.24 11.22 -3.31
C LYS A 20 -20.18 10.16 -3.01
N LEU A 21 -20.51 8.88 -3.19
CA LEU A 21 -19.56 7.77 -3.02
C LEU A 21 -18.40 7.88 -4.01
N HIS A 22 -18.70 8.16 -5.27
CA HIS A 22 -17.67 8.34 -6.29
C HIS A 22 -16.72 9.48 -5.95
N GLN A 23 -17.27 10.65 -5.57
CA GLN A 23 -16.45 11.77 -5.12
C GLN A 23 -15.59 11.40 -3.91
N ARG A 24 -16.16 10.69 -2.93
CA ARG A 24 -15.42 10.24 -1.76
C ARG A 24 -14.28 9.28 -2.12
N CYS A 25 -14.49 8.37 -3.07
CA CYS A 25 -13.44 7.48 -3.57
C CYS A 25 -12.30 8.27 -4.22
N ILE A 26 -12.61 9.32 -4.98
CA ILE A 26 -11.59 10.21 -5.56
C ILE A 26 -10.79 10.89 -4.44
N ASP A 27 -11.47 11.48 -3.45
CA ASP A 27 -10.82 12.20 -2.37
C ASP A 27 -9.89 11.29 -1.56
N VAL A 28 -10.35 10.07 -1.24
CA VAL A 28 -9.54 9.06 -0.53
C VAL A 28 -8.32 8.66 -1.37
N ARG A 29 -8.46 8.52 -2.68
CA ARG A 29 -7.30 8.22 -3.55
C ARG A 29 -6.27 9.34 -3.53
N ILE A 30 -6.71 10.59 -3.63
CA ILE A 30 -5.81 11.76 -3.57
C ILE A 30 -5.10 11.83 -2.22
N GLU A 31 -5.84 11.61 -1.13
CA GLU A 31 -5.29 11.62 0.22
C GLU A 31 -4.26 10.50 0.41
N ASN A 32 -4.55 9.29 -0.06
CA ASN A 32 -3.62 8.17 -0.01
C ASN A 32 -2.35 8.45 -0.82
N GLU A 33 -2.46 9.00 -2.03
CA GLU A 33 -1.29 9.37 -2.83
C GLU A 33 -0.45 10.45 -2.15
N ARG A 34 -1.10 11.46 -1.55
CA ARG A 34 -0.41 12.50 -0.78
C ARG A 34 0.32 11.89 0.42
N TYR A 35 -0.32 10.98 1.14
CA TYR A 35 0.25 10.28 2.28
C TYR A 35 1.46 9.43 1.87
N LEU A 36 1.38 8.68 0.77
CA LEU A 36 2.50 7.89 0.25
C LEU A 36 3.67 8.75 -0.24
N ARG A 37 3.40 9.95 -0.78
CA ARG A 37 4.45 10.91 -1.17
C ARG A 37 5.15 11.54 0.04
N SER A 38 4.42 11.84 1.11
CA SER A 38 4.99 12.47 2.30
C SER A 38 5.73 11.48 3.21
N HIS A 39 5.53 10.18 3.04
CA HIS A 39 6.09 9.12 3.88
C HIS A 39 7.01 8.19 3.06
N PRO A 40 8.23 8.63 2.70
CA PRO A 40 9.18 7.85 1.91
C PRO A 40 9.61 6.53 2.59
N GLU A 41 9.50 6.44 3.91
CA GLU A 41 9.74 5.24 4.71
C GLU A 41 8.85 4.07 4.26
N LEU A 42 7.60 4.34 3.87
CA LEU A 42 6.68 3.31 3.39
C LEU A 42 7.12 2.73 2.04
N ASN A 43 7.64 3.58 1.14
CA ASN A 43 8.17 3.11 -0.14
C ASN A 43 9.37 2.17 0.05
N ILE A 44 10.18 2.40 1.08
CA ILE A 44 11.33 1.56 1.40
C ILE A 44 10.87 0.20 1.95
N VAL A 45 9.93 0.20 2.89
CA VAL A 45 9.37 -1.03 3.46
C VAL A 45 8.66 -1.86 2.40
N LEU A 46 7.81 -1.24 1.57
CA LEU A 46 7.14 -1.91 0.47
C LEU A 46 8.13 -2.45 -0.56
N GLY A 47 9.17 -1.69 -0.88
CA GLY A 47 10.25 -2.13 -1.77
C GLY A 47 10.96 -3.38 -1.24
N GLU A 48 11.24 -3.45 0.07
CA GLU A 48 11.85 -4.63 0.68
C GLU A 48 10.88 -5.82 0.70
N ALA A 49 9.60 -5.57 0.97
CA ALA A 49 8.58 -6.61 0.93
C ALA A 49 8.48 -7.26 -0.46
N VAL A 50 8.45 -6.45 -1.52
CA VAL A 50 8.46 -6.92 -2.91
C VAL A 50 9.77 -7.64 -3.24
N ARG A 51 10.91 -7.13 -2.77
CA ARG A 51 12.21 -7.78 -2.94
C ARG A 51 12.22 -9.18 -2.34
N LEU A 52 11.71 -9.34 -1.12
CA LEU A 52 11.61 -10.64 -0.45
C LEU A 52 10.65 -11.59 -1.16
N LEU A 53 9.52 -11.10 -1.65
CA LEU A 53 8.62 -11.91 -2.49
C LEU A 53 9.30 -12.44 -3.74
N LEU A 54 10.07 -11.60 -4.44
CA LEU A 54 10.77 -12.00 -5.66
C LEU A 54 11.90 -13.01 -5.38
N ILE A 55 12.59 -12.88 -4.24
CA ILE A 55 13.66 -13.79 -3.83
C ILE A 55 13.10 -15.14 -3.41
N HIS A 56 12.07 -15.14 -2.56
CA HIS A 56 11.57 -16.37 -1.94
C HIS A 56 10.51 -17.08 -2.78
N ARG A 57 9.86 -16.36 -3.71
CA ARG A 57 8.77 -16.85 -4.58
C ARG A 57 7.85 -17.84 -3.84
N PRO A 58 7.22 -17.42 -2.73
CA PRO A 58 6.38 -18.31 -1.94
C PRO A 58 5.16 -18.76 -2.75
N ASN A 59 4.64 -19.94 -2.42
CA ASN A 59 3.41 -20.45 -3.02
C ASN A 59 2.19 -19.58 -2.67
N GLU A 60 2.22 -18.96 -1.49
CA GLU A 60 1.18 -18.04 -1.00
C GLU A 60 1.78 -16.65 -0.73
N PRO A 61 1.81 -15.76 -1.75
CA PRO A 61 2.47 -14.46 -1.63
C PRO A 61 1.76 -13.50 -0.69
N VAL A 62 0.43 -13.62 -0.54
CA VAL A 62 -0.36 -12.74 0.32
C VAL A 62 -0.10 -13.04 1.79
N ALA A 63 -0.22 -14.31 2.20
CA ALA A 63 0.09 -14.73 3.57
C ALA A 63 1.52 -14.37 3.97
N PHE A 64 2.49 -14.56 3.07
CA PHE A 64 3.88 -14.15 3.30
C PHE A 64 4.04 -12.65 3.57
N LEU A 65 3.32 -11.80 2.83
CA LEU A 65 3.34 -10.36 3.06
C LEU A 65 2.64 -9.95 4.35
N GLU A 66 1.52 -10.60 4.67
CA GLU A 66 0.79 -10.37 5.93
C GLU A 66 1.69 -10.66 7.13
N ASP A 67 2.37 -11.81 7.13
CA ASP A 67 3.32 -12.16 8.17
C ASP A 67 4.47 -11.15 8.25
N PHE A 68 5.02 -10.73 7.10
CA PHE A 68 6.09 -9.74 7.05
C PHE A 68 5.67 -8.38 7.63
N LEU A 69 4.47 -7.91 7.29
CA LEU A 69 3.95 -6.61 7.72
C LEU A 69 3.44 -6.64 9.17
N ALA A 70 2.96 -7.79 9.66
CA ALA A 70 2.43 -7.95 11.02
C ALA A 70 3.52 -8.19 12.06
N THR A 71 4.62 -8.87 11.70
CA THR A 71 5.65 -9.31 12.66
C THR A 71 6.69 -8.24 12.97
N LYS A 72 6.80 -7.18 12.15
CA LYS A 72 7.87 -6.19 12.26
C LYS A 72 7.35 -4.84 12.72
N ASP A 73 8.10 -4.19 13.61
CA ASP A 73 7.97 -2.75 13.78
C ASP A 73 8.47 -2.08 12.50
N LEU A 74 7.52 -1.71 11.65
CA LEU A 74 7.77 -1.16 10.33
C LEU A 74 8.56 0.16 10.40
N LYS A 75 8.44 0.90 11.50
CA LYS A 75 9.20 2.14 11.70
C LYS A 75 10.67 1.84 11.92
N GLU A 76 10.97 0.93 12.85
CA GLU A 76 12.35 0.53 13.14
C GLU A 76 13.02 -0.12 11.91
N LEU A 77 12.27 -0.91 11.15
CA LEU A 77 12.76 -1.48 9.90
C LEU A 77 13.07 -0.39 8.87
N ALA A 78 12.20 0.60 8.72
CA ALA A 78 12.40 1.66 7.75
C ALA A 78 13.60 2.53 8.10
N GLU A 79 13.81 2.86 9.38
CA GLU A 79 14.99 3.58 9.85
C GLU A 79 16.28 2.80 9.54
N LYS A 80 16.30 1.50 9.86
CA LYS A 80 17.46 0.62 9.53
C LYS A 80 17.75 0.60 8.02
N LEU A 81 16.72 0.49 7.18
CA LEU A 81 16.88 0.46 5.73
C LEU A 81 17.30 1.82 5.14
N LEU A 82 16.82 2.94 5.72
CA LEU A 82 17.26 4.29 5.39
C LEU A 82 18.75 4.46 5.67
N HIS A 83 19.21 4.07 6.87
CA HIS A 83 20.63 4.13 7.24
C HIS A 83 21.49 3.21 6.36
N ALA A 84 21.04 1.98 6.08
CA ALA A 84 21.76 1.05 5.23
C ALA A 84 21.87 1.51 3.76
N LYS A 85 20.87 2.23 3.23
CA LYS A 85 20.94 2.84 1.90
C LYS A 85 21.91 4.02 1.85
N ALA A 86 21.92 4.89 2.87
CA ALA A 86 22.80 6.05 2.93
C ALA A 86 24.29 5.67 2.94
N VAL A 87 24.65 4.58 3.63
CA VAL A 87 26.04 4.08 3.70
C VAL A 87 26.53 3.50 2.37
N LYS A 88 25.63 2.96 1.53
CA LYS A 88 25.98 2.35 0.24
C LYS A 88 26.12 3.36 -0.91
N THR A 89 25.62 4.58 -0.74
CA THR A 89 25.71 5.65 -1.76
C THR A 89 26.96 6.52 -1.62
N SER A 90 27.75 6.33 -0.57
CA SER A 90 28.99 7.07 -0.28
C SER A 90 30.28 6.28 -0.56
N SER A 91 30.19 5.23 -1.38
CA SER A 91 31.33 4.46 -1.92
C SER A 91 31.08 4.13 -3.37
#